data_AF-A0A7Y4M5R1-F1
#
_entry.id   AF-A0A7Y4M5R1-F1
#
_cell.length_a   1.000
_cell.length_b   1.000
_cell.length_c   1.000
_cell.angle_alpha   90.00
_cell.angle_beta   90.00
_cell.angle_gamma   90.00
#
_symmetry.space_group_name_H-M   'P 1'
#
loop_
_entity.id
_entity.type
_entity.pdbx_description
1 polymer ?
#
loop_
_entity_poly.entity_id
_entity_poly.type
_entity_poly.pdbx_seq_one_letter_code
_entity_poly.pdbx_strand_id
1 'polypeptide(L)'
;MSDAQNTGNEARDMRPTRLRDALRQARIEAADRTGVVVELRDAEVARLEILNEALDPLFAEVPAQVDLFDRGVSQGETPRLWIDVVAHVVMGRDKRIYRFVQDTRFGRIVLAESHDVPVIVDAVTGYVARRMIEREHAMVAMPVTEPAVEKKPRRRGLGMFVLGFALGAVALFGLALYASLNNF
;
A
#
# COMPACT_ATOMS: atom_id res chain seq x y z
N MET A 1 24.66 -80.07 13.90
CA MET A 1 24.50 -79.11 12.79
C MET A 1 23.27 -78.27 13.09
N SER A 2 23.19 -76.94 13.11
CA SER A 2 24.14 -75.82 13.26
C SER A 2 23.29 -74.57 13.55
N ASP A 3 22.54 -74.54 14.66
CA ASP A 3 21.67 -73.40 15.02
C ASP A 3 22.25 -72.62 16.20
N ALA A 4 23.20 -71.71 15.95
CA ALA A 4 23.78 -70.89 17.02
C ALA A 4 24.43 -69.57 16.60
N GLN A 5 24.07 -68.92 15.48
CA GLN A 5 24.84 -67.75 15.01
C GLN A 5 24.06 -66.49 14.57
N ASN A 6 22.76 -66.34 14.86
CA ASN A 6 22.02 -65.14 14.40
C ASN A 6 21.46 -64.20 15.50
N THR A 7 21.85 -64.34 16.76
CA THR A 7 21.36 -63.45 17.85
C THR A 7 22.29 -62.27 18.17
N GLY A 8 23.44 -62.17 17.48
CA GLY A 8 24.43 -61.11 17.72
C GLY A 8 24.22 -59.79 16.98
N ASN A 9 23.29 -59.74 16.02
CA ASN A 9 23.13 -58.58 15.13
C ASN A 9 21.98 -57.63 15.54
N GLU A 10 20.96 -58.13 16.25
CA GLU A 10 19.81 -57.32 16.69
C GLU A 10 20.15 -56.38 17.87
N ALA A 11 21.16 -56.71 18.68
CA ALA A 11 21.58 -55.90 19.82
C ALA A 11 22.44 -54.67 19.46
N ARG A 12 22.78 -54.45 18.18
CA ARG A 12 23.50 -53.25 17.73
C ARG A 12 22.59 -52.06 17.46
N ASP A 13 21.27 -52.27 17.38
CA ASP A 13 20.27 -51.23 17.09
C ASP A 13 19.78 -50.43 18.29
N MET A 14 20.26 -50.74 19.50
CA MET A 14 19.83 -50.06 20.74
C MET A 14 20.90 -49.13 21.35
N ARG A 15 21.88 -48.69 20.55
CA ARG A 15 22.82 -47.64 20.99
C ARG A 15 22.13 -46.29 20.87
N PRO A 16 22.11 -45.45 21.93
CA PRO A 16 21.55 -44.10 21.85
C PRO A 16 22.22 -43.37 20.69
N THR A 17 21.42 -42.85 19.77
CA THR A 17 21.88 -42.15 18.57
C THR A 17 22.90 -41.10 19.00
N ARG A 18 24.16 -41.25 18.57
CA ARG A 18 25.22 -40.33 18.98
C ARG A 18 24.77 -38.93 18.60
N LEU A 19 24.90 -37.98 19.52
CA LEU A 19 24.49 -36.59 19.31
C LEU A 19 25.04 -36.00 17.99
N ARG A 20 26.23 -36.44 17.53
CA ARG A 20 26.80 -36.04 16.23
C ARG A 20 25.96 -36.52 15.04
N ASP A 21 25.44 -37.73 15.08
CA ASP A 21 24.60 -38.29 14.02
C ASP A 21 23.20 -37.65 14.07
N ALA A 22 22.67 -37.42 15.27
CA ALA A 22 21.43 -36.66 15.46
C ALA A 22 21.54 -35.19 14.98
N LEU A 23 22.67 -34.52 15.25
CA LEU A 23 22.95 -33.17 14.76
C LEU A 23 23.16 -33.14 13.24
N ARG A 24 23.80 -34.16 12.66
CA ARG A 24 23.95 -34.28 11.20
C ARG A 24 22.59 -34.48 10.53
N GLN A 25 21.76 -35.37 11.07
CA GLN A 25 20.40 -35.61 10.59
C GLN A 25 19.53 -34.36 10.74
N ALA A 26 19.57 -33.68 11.88
CA ALA A 26 18.84 -32.43 12.10
C ALA A 26 19.29 -31.30 11.16
N ARG A 27 20.57 -31.25 10.78
CA ARG A 27 21.07 -30.30 9.78
C ARG A 27 20.57 -30.62 8.36
N ILE A 28 20.54 -31.89 7.99
CA ILE A 28 19.98 -32.33 6.70
C ILE A 28 18.50 -32.00 6.64
N GLU A 29 17.72 -32.35 7.67
CA GLU A 29 16.30 -32.06 7.74
C GLU A 29 16.01 -30.55 7.76
N ALA A 30 16.84 -29.75 8.44
CA ALA A 30 16.73 -28.30 8.40
C ALA A 30 17.04 -27.72 7.00
N ALA A 31 18.01 -28.30 6.29
CA ALA A 31 18.37 -27.91 4.92
C ALA A 31 17.31 -28.35 3.89
N ASP A 32 16.72 -29.53 4.04
CA ASP A 32 15.64 -30.02 3.18
C ASP A 32 14.39 -29.14 3.33
N ARG A 33 14.07 -28.76 4.58
CA ARG A 33 12.95 -27.85 4.87
C ARG A 33 13.15 -26.46 4.27
N THR A 34 14.36 -25.91 4.33
CA THR A 34 14.66 -24.61 3.72
C THR A 34 14.73 -24.69 2.20
N GLY A 35 15.29 -25.77 1.64
CA GLY A 35 15.35 -26.02 0.20
C GLY A 35 13.95 -26.05 -0.44
N VAL A 36 13.01 -26.78 0.16
CA VAL A 36 11.62 -26.87 -0.35
C VAL A 36 10.90 -25.51 -0.31
N VAL A 37 11.13 -24.69 0.72
CA VAL A 37 10.52 -23.34 0.81
C VAL A 37 11.10 -22.40 -0.25
N VAL A 38 12.39 -22.52 -0.57
CA VAL A 38 13.04 -21.75 -1.63
C VAL A 38 12.52 -22.16 -3.01
N GLU A 39 12.43 -23.47 -3.31
CA GLU A 39 11.91 -23.95 -4.60
C GLU A 39 10.44 -23.56 -4.84
N LEU A 40 9.59 -23.63 -3.81
CA LEU A 40 8.20 -23.17 -3.90
C LEU A 40 8.14 -21.68 -4.19
N ARG A 41 8.99 -20.89 -3.54
CA ARG A 41 9.07 -19.45 -3.76
C ARG A 41 9.56 -19.13 -5.17
N ASP A 42 10.58 -19.82 -5.66
CA ASP A 42 11.09 -19.62 -7.02
C ASP A 42 10.03 -19.97 -8.07
N ALA A 43 9.22 -20.99 -7.82
CA ALA A 43 8.08 -21.34 -8.66
C ALA A 43 6.96 -20.27 -8.64
N GLU A 44 6.68 -19.68 -7.47
CA GLU A 44 5.73 -18.56 -7.37
C GLU A 44 6.20 -17.35 -8.15
N VAL A 45 7.47 -17.01 -8.01
CA VAL A 45 8.12 -15.91 -8.72
C VAL A 45 8.04 -16.12 -10.22
N ALA A 46 8.48 -17.29 -10.71
CA ALA A 46 8.43 -17.61 -12.12
C ALA A 46 7.00 -17.51 -12.68
N ARG A 47 6.01 -17.98 -11.92
CA ARG A 47 4.60 -17.91 -12.31
C ARG A 47 4.08 -16.46 -12.35
N LEU A 48 4.52 -15.59 -11.45
CA LEU A 48 4.18 -14.17 -11.46
C LEU A 48 4.90 -13.43 -12.60
N GLU A 49 6.14 -13.81 -12.94
CA GLU A 49 6.85 -13.25 -14.10
C GLU A 49 6.18 -13.63 -15.42
N ILE A 50 5.69 -14.87 -15.56
CA ILE A 50 4.87 -15.27 -16.73
C ILE A 50 3.63 -14.38 -16.87
N LEU A 51 2.95 -14.09 -15.76
CA LEU A 51 1.81 -13.18 -15.76
C LEU A 51 2.24 -11.74 -16.08
N ASN A 52 3.39 -11.31 -15.57
CA ASN A 52 3.97 -9.99 -15.81
C ASN A 52 4.25 -9.78 -17.31
N GLU A 53 4.88 -10.75 -17.97
CA GLU A 53 5.11 -10.75 -19.42
C GLU A 53 3.78 -10.75 -20.20
N ALA A 54 2.79 -11.53 -19.76
CA ALA A 54 1.48 -11.57 -20.41
C ALA A 54 0.72 -10.23 -20.36
N LEU A 55 1.09 -9.33 -19.44
CA LEU A 55 0.53 -7.98 -19.34
C LEU A 55 1.27 -6.96 -20.21
N ASP A 56 2.40 -7.31 -20.84
CA ASP A 56 3.16 -6.38 -21.68
C ASP A 56 2.32 -5.72 -22.79
N PRO A 57 1.45 -6.45 -23.54
CA PRO A 57 0.60 -5.84 -24.55
C PRO A 57 -0.34 -4.77 -23.97
N LEU A 58 -0.92 -5.02 -22.79
CA LEU A 58 -1.80 -4.07 -22.11
C LEU A 58 -1.05 -2.79 -21.73
N PHE A 59 0.12 -2.93 -21.10
CA PHE A 59 0.86 -1.78 -20.63
C PHE A 59 1.56 -0.99 -21.74
N ALA A 60 1.74 -1.59 -22.92
CA ALA A 60 2.18 -0.87 -24.11
C ALA A 60 1.13 0.15 -24.61
N GLU A 61 -0.15 -0.03 -24.26
CA GLU A 61 -1.25 0.88 -24.62
C GLU A 61 -1.41 2.05 -23.63
N VAL A 62 -0.77 1.98 -22.45
CA VAL A 62 -0.87 3.01 -21.42
C VAL A 62 0.02 4.21 -21.79
N PRO A 63 -0.51 5.45 -21.81
CA PRO A 63 0.29 6.62 -22.14
C PRO A 63 1.42 6.86 -21.12
N ALA A 64 2.64 7.12 -21.59
CA ALA A 64 3.82 7.30 -20.75
C ALA A 64 3.74 8.46 -19.75
N GLN A 65 2.82 9.41 -19.96
CA GLN A 65 2.59 10.55 -19.04
C GLN A 65 1.72 10.16 -17.83
N VAL A 66 1.16 8.94 -17.81
CA VAL A 66 0.29 8.43 -16.74
C VAL A 66 1.13 7.62 -15.75
N ASP A 67 1.71 8.33 -14.77
CA ASP A 67 2.46 7.73 -13.65
C ASP A 67 1.53 7.17 -12.55
N LEU A 68 0.52 6.39 -12.95
CA LEU A 68 -0.44 5.78 -12.02
C LEU A 68 -0.11 4.32 -11.70
N PHE A 69 0.65 3.67 -12.57
CA PHE A 69 0.86 2.23 -12.55
C PHE A 69 2.33 1.91 -12.33
N ASP A 70 2.60 1.16 -11.26
CA ASP A 70 3.93 0.74 -10.84
C ASP A 70 4.06 -0.78 -11.05
N ARG A 71 4.14 -1.20 -12.32
CA ARG A 71 4.20 -2.63 -12.63
C ARG A 71 5.56 -3.23 -12.29
N GLY A 72 5.55 -4.30 -11.49
CA GLY A 72 6.76 -5.06 -11.21
C GLY A 72 6.59 -6.17 -10.17
N VAL A 73 7.42 -7.21 -10.27
CA VAL A 73 7.43 -8.33 -9.31
C VAL A 73 8.33 -7.98 -8.12
N SER A 74 7.74 -8.01 -6.92
CA SER A 74 8.45 -7.88 -5.65
C SER A 74 8.80 -9.26 -5.09
N GLN A 75 10.08 -9.46 -4.80
CA GLN A 75 10.68 -10.68 -4.27
C GLN A 75 10.66 -10.73 -2.73
N GLY A 76 9.56 -10.28 -2.10
CA GLY A 76 9.41 -10.30 -0.65
C GLY A 76 9.25 -11.72 -0.08
N GLU A 77 8.90 -11.81 1.21
CA GLU A 77 8.53 -13.09 1.86
C GLU A 77 7.35 -13.77 1.15
N THR A 78 6.38 -12.96 0.70
CA THR A 78 5.34 -13.38 -0.24
C THR A 78 5.58 -12.65 -1.55
N PRO A 79 5.96 -13.33 -2.64
CA PRO A 79 6.08 -12.73 -3.96
C PRO A 79 4.77 -12.07 -4.40
N ARG A 80 4.87 -10.86 -4.96
CA ARG A 80 3.70 -10.10 -5.44
C ARG A 80 4.03 -9.42 -6.75
N LEU A 81 3.11 -9.45 -7.71
CA LEU A 81 3.15 -8.62 -8.90
C LEU A 81 2.34 -7.35 -8.63
N TRP A 82 3.00 -6.22 -8.48
CA TRP A 82 2.34 -4.93 -8.34
C TRP A 82 1.80 -4.46 -9.69
N ILE A 83 0.61 -3.86 -9.67
CA ILE A 83 -0.04 -3.22 -10.82
C ILE A 83 -0.04 -1.71 -10.61
N ASP A 84 -0.38 -1.29 -9.39
CA ASP A 84 -0.23 0.08 -8.89
C ASP A 84 0.03 0.07 -7.37
N VAL A 85 0.00 1.24 -6.74
CA VAL A 85 0.28 1.39 -5.30
C VAL A 85 -0.70 0.64 -4.37
N VAL A 86 -1.91 0.28 -4.84
CA VAL A 86 -2.93 -0.41 -4.04
C VAL A 86 -3.35 -1.78 -4.58
N ALA A 87 -3.10 -2.06 -5.86
CA ALA A 87 -3.53 -3.28 -6.54
C ALA A 87 -2.34 -4.16 -6.92
N HIS A 88 -2.46 -5.45 -6.59
CA HIS A 88 -1.40 -6.42 -6.84
C HIS A 88 -1.96 -7.83 -7.01
N VAL A 89 -1.21 -8.69 -7.69
CA VAL A 89 -1.51 -10.11 -7.84
C VAL A 89 -0.59 -10.92 -6.92
N VAL A 90 -1.19 -11.83 -6.16
CA VAL A 90 -0.47 -12.81 -5.35
C VAL A 90 -0.84 -14.22 -5.76
N MET A 91 0.05 -15.16 -5.47
CA MET A 91 -0.29 -16.58 -5.52
C MET A 91 -1.18 -16.94 -4.32
N GLY A 92 -2.26 -17.65 -4.59
CA GLY A 92 -3.17 -18.23 -3.60
C GLY A 92 -2.45 -19.25 -2.70
N ARG A 93 -3.14 -19.78 -1.69
CA ARG A 93 -2.52 -20.70 -0.72
C ARG A 93 -1.94 -21.96 -1.36
N ASP A 94 -2.58 -22.42 -2.43
CA ASP A 94 -2.22 -23.62 -3.19
C ASP A 94 -1.12 -23.38 -4.24
N LYS A 95 -0.62 -22.15 -4.37
CA LYS A 95 0.40 -21.72 -5.32
C LYS A 95 0.04 -21.97 -6.79
N ARG A 96 -1.25 -22.15 -7.08
CA ARG A 96 -1.77 -22.43 -8.43
C ARG A 96 -2.76 -21.37 -8.90
N ILE A 97 -3.53 -20.82 -7.96
CA ILE A 97 -4.49 -19.77 -8.24
C ILE A 97 -3.77 -18.42 -8.15
N TYR A 98 -3.90 -17.61 -9.17
CA TYR A 98 -3.63 -16.18 -9.10
C TYR A 98 -4.80 -15.48 -8.41
N ARG A 99 -4.48 -14.58 -7.49
CA ARG A 99 -5.46 -13.76 -6.79
C ARG A 99 -5.11 -12.30 -7.00
N PHE A 100 -5.93 -11.61 -7.77
CA PHE A 100 -5.82 -10.17 -7.98
C PHE A 100 -6.58 -9.44 -6.87
N VAL A 101 -5.87 -8.62 -6.11
CA VAL A 101 -6.40 -7.93 -4.94
C VAL A 101 -6.16 -6.44 -5.02
N GLN A 102 -7.01 -5.69 -4.33
CA GLN A 102 -6.84 -4.27 -4.09
C GLN A 102 -6.94 -4.00 -2.60
N ASP A 103 -5.93 -3.33 -2.05
CA ASP A 103 -5.94 -2.86 -0.68
C ASP A 103 -6.73 -1.55 -0.60
N THR A 104 -7.71 -1.49 0.30
CA THR A 104 -8.55 -0.33 0.55
C THR A 104 -8.48 0.08 2.02
N ARG A 105 -9.02 1.25 2.35
CA ARG A 105 -9.13 1.71 3.75
C ARG A 105 -9.96 0.77 4.64
N PHE A 106 -10.87 0.00 4.04
CA PHE A 106 -11.74 -0.94 4.74
C PHE A 106 -11.21 -2.38 4.70
N GLY A 107 -9.96 -2.55 4.27
CA GLY A 107 -9.32 -3.85 4.10
C GLY A 107 -9.14 -4.22 2.64
N ARG A 108 -8.79 -5.49 2.42
CA ARG A 108 -8.47 -6.02 1.10
C ARG A 108 -9.71 -6.55 0.40
N ILE A 109 -9.91 -6.12 -0.83
CA ILE A 109 -10.92 -6.69 -1.73
C ILE A 109 -10.24 -7.59 -2.75
N VAL A 110 -10.90 -8.69 -3.10
CA VAL A 110 -10.45 -9.58 -4.19
C VAL A 110 -11.21 -9.17 -5.44
N LEU A 111 -10.47 -8.78 -6.47
CA LEU A 111 -11.03 -8.36 -7.75
C LEU A 111 -11.25 -9.55 -8.69
N ALA A 112 -10.33 -10.53 -8.67
CA ALA A 112 -10.46 -11.78 -9.43
C ALA A 112 -9.61 -12.91 -8.82
N GLU A 113 -10.07 -14.15 -8.97
CA GLU A 113 -9.29 -15.36 -8.69
C GLU A 113 -9.41 -16.32 -9.86
N SER A 114 -8.27 -16.81 -10.36
CA SER A 114 -8.26 -17.82 -11.42
C SER A 114 -6.91 -18.53 -11.47
N HIS A 115 -6.89 -19.74 -11.99
CA HIS A 115 -5.66 -20.44 -12.36
C HIS A 115 -5.19 -20.08 -13.78
N ASP A 116 -6.07 -19.50 -14.59
CA ASP A 116 -5.82 -19.13 -15.98
C ASP A 116 -5.28 -17.71 -16.08
N VAL A 117 -4.12 -17.57 -16.72
CA VAL A 117 -3.47 -16.27 -16.97
C VAL A 117 -4.39 -15.30 -17.73
N PRO A 118 -5.08 -15.70 -18.83
CA PRO A 118 -5.93 -14.77 -19.58
C PRO A 118 -7.05 -14.14 -18.73
N VAL A 119 -7.66 -14.90 -17.82
CA VAL A 119 -8.73 -14.41 -16.94
C VAL A 119 -8.22 -13.30 -16.02
N ILE A 120 -6.98 -13.43 -15.54
CA ILE A 120 -6.36 -12.42 -14.69
C ILE A 120 -5.95 -11.20 -15.51
N VAL A 121 -5.42 -11.42 -16.72
CA VAL A 121 -5.09 -10.32 -17.66
C VAL A 121 -6.34 -9.49 -17.97
N ASP A 122 -7.47 -10.12 -18.25
CA ASP A 122 -8.75 -9.43 -18.49
C ASP A 122 -9.21 -8.64 -17.25
N ALA A 123 -9.07 -9.23 -16.06
CA ALA A 123 -9.42 -8.56 -14.82
C ALA A 123 -8.54 -7.33 -14.53
N VAL A 124 -7.22 -7.44 -14.79
CA VAL A 124 -6.26 -6.34 -14.68
C VAL A 124 -6.56 -5.27 -15.73
N THR A 125 -6.87 -5.67 -16.97
CA THR A 125 -7.27 -4.75 -18.05
C THR A 125 -8.49 -3.93 -17.64
N GLY A 126 -9.54 -4.59 -17.15
CA GLY A 126 -10.74 -3.91 -16.66
C GLY A 126 -10.46 -2.99 -15.47
N TYR A 127 -9.52 -3.34 -14.61
CA TYR A 127 -9.08 -2.50 -13.51
C TYR A 127 -8.34 -1.24 -13.99
N VAL A 128 -7.35 -1.40 -14.85
CA VAL A 128 -6.56 -0.31 -15.44
C VAL A 128 -7.47 0.66 -16.18
N ALA A 129 -8.39 0.16 -16.99
CA ALA A 129 -9.37 0.99 -17.71
C ALA A 129 -10.23 1.84 -16.75
N ARG A 130 -10.78 1.22 -15.69
CA ARG A 130 -11.54 1.95 -14.66
C ARG A 130 -10.68 3.01 -13.98
N ARG A 131 -9.43 2.69 -13.65
CA ARG A 131 -8.49 3.62 -13.00
C ARG A 131 -8.13 4.81 -13.88
N MET A 132 -7.93 4.61 -15.17
CA MET A 132 -7.68 5.70 -16.12
C MET A 132 -8.87 6.66 -16.19
N ILE A 133 -10.10 6.12 -16.27
CA ILE A 133 -11.33 6.91 -16.30
C ILE A 133 -11.53 7.68 -14.98
N GLU A 134 -11.31 7.04 -13.83
CA GLU A 134 -11.37 7.71 -12.51
C GLU A 134 -10.41 8.90 -12.44
N ARG A 135 -9.18 8.76 -12.97
CA ARG A 135 -8.20 9.85 -13.03
C ARG A 135 -8.69 10.98 -13.93
N GLU A 136 -9.17 10.67 -15.13
CA GLU A 136 -9.72 11.68 -16.04
C GLU A 136 -10.87 12.45 -15.39
N HIS A 137 -11.79 11.74 -14.74
CA HIS A 137 -12.86 12.39 -13.98
C HIS A 137 -12.34 13.22 -12.83
N ALA A 138 -11.30 12.79 -12.09
CA ALA A 138 -10.72 13.59 -11.03
C ALA A 138 -10.03 14.87 -11.56
N MET A 139 -9.41 14.79 -12.74
CA MET A 139 -8.78 15.96 -13.39
C MET A 139 -9.81 16.93 -13.97
N VAL A 140 -10.92 16.43 -14.53
CA VAL A 140 -12.01 17.24 -15.08
C VAL A 140 -12.93 17.79 -13.97
N ALA A 141 -13.16 17.01 -12.91
CA ALA A 141 -13.92 17.39 -11.74
C ALA A 141 -13.09 18.17 -10.71
N MET A 142 -11.89 18.63 -11.06
CA MET A 142 -11.43 19.89 -10.53
C MET A 142 -12.33 20.96 -11.18
N PRO A 143 -13.40 21.47 -10.52
CA PRO A 143 -13.78 22.81 -10.86
C PRO A 143 -12.48 23.60 -10.71
N VAL A 144 -12.16 24.44 -11.70
CA VAL A 144 -11.40 25.64 -11.42
C VAL A 144 -12.12 26.22 -10.22
N THR A 145 -11.60 25.95 -9.03
CA THR A 145 -11.98 26.68 -7.84
C THR A 145 -11.38 28.01 -8.22
N GLU A 146 -12.19 28.85 -8.86
CA GLU A 146 -11.98 30.30 -8.81
C GLU A 146 -11.57 30.51 -7.37
N PRO A 147 -10.34 30.97 -7.11
CA PRO A 147 -9.81 31.02 -5.76
C PRO A 147 -10.90 31.71 -4.98
N ALA A 148 -11.55 30.97 -4.08
CA ALA A 148 -12.65 31.52 -3.31
C ALA A 148 -12.03 32.75 -2.70
N VAL A 149 -12.40 33.92 -3.22
CA VAL A 149 -11.79 35.17 -2.82
C VAL A 149 -12.09 35.19 -1.35
N GLU A 150 -11.08 34.85 -0.54
CA GLU A 150 -11.14 34.97 0.89
C GLU A 150 -11.54 36.42 1.06
N LYS A 151 -12.82 36.65 1.37
CA LYS A 151 -13.28 37.92 1.88
C LYS A 151 -12.52 38.01 3.19
N LYS A 152 -11.30 38.55 3.13
CA LYS A 152 -10.57 39.06 4.28
C LYS A 152 -11.64 39.73 5.14
N PRO A 153 -11.87 39.31 6.38
CA PRO A 153 -12.84 39.99 7.22
C PRO A 153 -12.39 41.45 7.21
N ARG A 154 -13.18 42.34 6.58
CA ARG A 154 -12.90 43.77 6.60
C ARG A 154 -12.77 44.09 8.08
N ARG A 155 -11.56 44.41 8.53
CA ARG A 155 -11.27 44.96 9.85
C ARG A 155 -11.97 46.32 9.93
N ARG A 156 -13.30 46.29 10.02
CA ARG A 156 -14.21 47.43 10.12
C ARG A 156 -14.56 47.70 11.58
N GLY A 157 -13.79 47.14 12.52
CA GLY A 157 -13.92 47.40 13.97
C GLY A 157 -13.00 48.52 14.46
N LEU A 158 -11.74 48.56 14.01
CA LEU A 158 -10.76 49.49 14.58
C LEU A 158 -10.98 50.95 14.14
N GLY A 159 -11.39 51.18 12.89
CA GLY A 159 -11.61 52.53 12.35
C GLY A 159 -12.75 53.28 13.04
N MET A 160 -13.86 52.59 13.37
CA MET A 160 -14.94 53.20 14.15
C MET A 160 -14.52 53.51 15.59
N PHE A 161 -13.64 52.69 16.18
CA PHE A 161 -13.16 52.90 17.54
C PHE A 161 -12.27 54.15 17.65
N VAL A 162 -11.35 54.36 16.70
CA VAL A 162 -10.49 55.55 16.65
C VAL A 162 -11.32 56.81 16.38
N LEU A 163 -12.29 56.74 15.47
CA LEU A 163 -13.20 57.86 15.19
C LEU A 163 -14.01 58.24 16.45
N GLY A 164 -14.59 57.25 17.14
CA GLY A 164 -15.34 57.47 18.38
C GLY A 164 -14.49 58.05 19.49
N PHE A 165 -13.26 57.56 19.67
CA PHE A 165 -12.33 58.07 20.67
C PHE A 165 -11.94 59.54 20.42
N ALA A 166 -11.61 59.89 19.17
CA ALA A 166 -11.25 61.26 18.83
C ALA A 166 -12.43 62.24 19.08
N LEU A 167 -13.64 61.83 18.70
CA LEU A 167 -14.83 62.66 18.87
C LEU A 167 -15.19 62.84 20.37
N GLY A 168 -15.03 61.79 21.17
CA GLY A 168 -15.17 61.85 22.63
C GLY A 168 -14.14 62.75 23.30
N ALA A 169 -12.86 62.67 22.88
CA ALA A 169 -11.80 63.52 23.42
C ALA A 169 -12.03 65.01 23.11
N VAL A 170 -12.49 65.34 21.90
CA VAL A 170 -12.84 66.72 21.52
C VAL A 170 -14.02 67.24 22.34
N ALA A 171 -15.05 66.40 22.56
CA ALA A 171 -16.20 66.78 23.38
C ALA A 171 -15.82 67.03 24.84
N LEU A 172 -14.99 66.16 25.43
CA LEU A 172 -14.49 66.35 26.80
C LEU A 172 -13.60 67.59 26.91
N PHE A 173 -12.76 67.86 25.91
CA PHE A 173 -11.92 69.05 25.90
C PHE A 173 -12.75 70.33 25.77
N GLY A 174 -13.77 70.34 24.91
CA GLY A 174 -14.71 71.45 24.79
C GLY A 174 -15.51 71.67 26.07
N LEU A 175 -15.97 70.60 26.72
CA LEU A 175 -16.67 70.69 27.99
C LEU A 175 -15.75 71.19 29.12
N ALA A 176 -14.49 70.75 29.16
CA ALA A 176 -13.51 71.25 30.12
C ALA A 176 -13.19 72.73 29.90
N LEU A 177 -13.05 73.18 28.65
CA LEU A 177 -12.87 74.60 28.33
C LEU A 177 -14.09 75.42 28.72
N TYR A 178 -15.30 74.94 28.41
CA TYR A 178 -16.54 75.60 28.80
C TYR A 178 -16.68 75.69 30.32
N ALA A 179 -16.43 74.59 31.04
CA ALA A 179 -16.42 74.58 32.50
C ALA A 179 -15.36 75.54 33.05
N SER A 180 -14.15 75.57 32.47
CA SER A 180 -13.08 76.48 32.89
C SER A 180 -13.42 77.96 32.66
N LEU A 181 -14.17 78.28 31.61
CA LEU A 181 -14.58 79.66 31.29
C LEU A 181 -15.78 80.13 32.12
N ASN A 182 -16.66 79.21 32.53
CA ASN A 182 -17.82 79.50 33.39
C ASN A 182 -17.51 79.47 34.89
N ASN A 183 -16.30 79.09 35.30
CA ASN A 183 -15.90 79.02 36.72
C ASN A 183 -15.07 80.24 37.18
N PHE A 184 -15.23 81.38 36.50
CA PHE A 184 -14.73 82.70 36.88
C PHE A 184 -15.87 83.66 37.19
#